data_AF-A0A355U0L2-F1
#
_entry.id   AF-A0A355U0L2-F1
#
_cell.length_a   1.000
_cell.length_b   1.000
_cell.length_c   1.000
_cell.angle_alpha   90.00
_cell.angle_beta   90.00
_cell.angle_gamma   90.00
#
_symmetry.space_group_name_H-M   'P 1'
#
loop_
_entity.id
_entity.type
_entity.pdbx_description
1 polymer ?
#
loop_
_entity_poly.entity_id
_entity_poly.type
_entity_poly.pdbx_seq_one_letter_code
_entity_poly.pdbx_strand_id
1 'polypeptide(L)'
;MPKYQVNMRPDKNPMPSQDPKVRAHNFEEVTSGYTHEMAIDEAFRCLDCPKPACVPGCPVHIDIPGFIAKIREDDLKGANDVLLEASSLSSICGRVCPQESQCEKNCLRGKMPIRVKDEATGKMVVKGMGEPVAIGRLERYVADYARENHLVEFKKTPSNGHKVAVVGSGPSGLTCAGDLAKLGYDVTVFEALHVAGGVLSYGIPEFRLPKQIVKEECENLEKMGVKIRTNEVIGKIHSIDELMDDGYEAVFVGSGAGLPRFMGIPGENLNGVLSANEFLTRINLMKAYKEDPETPVVHGKHVAVIGGGNVAMDAARSALRLGAEKGYIIYR
;
A
#
# COMPACT_ATOMS: atom_id res chain seq x y z
N MET A 1 -22.22 29.14 -4.96
CA MET A 1 -22.00 27.70 -4.77
C MET A 1 -23.12 27.17 -3.89
N PRO A 2 -23.82 26.07 -4.28
CA PRO A 2 -24.80 25.45 -3.40
C PRO A 2 -24.13 25.14 -2.06
N LYS A 3 -24.82 25.40 -0.96
CA LYS A 3 -24.30 25.14 0.38
C LYS A 3 -23.92 23.66 0.45
N TYR A 4 -22.69 23.40 0.85
CA TYR A 4 -22.19 22.06 1.17
C TYR A 4 -23.23 21.32 2.03
N GLN A 5 -23.86 20.31 1.45
CA GLN A 5 -24.79 19.45 2.16
C GLN A 5 -24.10 18.11 2.39
N VAL A 6 -23.82 17.82 3.67
CA VAL A 6 -23.20 16.57 4.10
C VAL A 6 -24.12 15.39 3.77
N ASN A 7 -23.54 14.35 3.17
CA ASN A 7 -24.17 13.04 3.04
C ASN A 7 -24.16 12.33 4.42
N MET A 8 -25.34 12.23 5.03
CA MET A 8 -25.48 11.63 6.37
C MET A 8 -25.60 10.10 6.38
N ARG A 9 -25.48 9.43 5.21
CA ARG A 9 -25.53 7.96 5.12
C ARG A 9 -24.52 7.31 6.08
N PRO A 10 -24.96 6.39 6.96
CA PRO A 10 -24.12 5.86 8.02
C PRO A 10 -23.02 4.93 7.50
N ASP A 11 -23.23 4.25 6.40
CA ASP A 11 -22.34 3.29 5.75
C ASP A 11 -21.47 3.93 4.67
N LYS A 12 -20.24 3.42 4.51
CA LYS A 12 -19.35 3.71 3.40
C LYS A 12 -19.95 3.20 2.10
N ASN A 13 -19.60 3.84 1.00
CA ASN A 13 -19.83 3.23 -0.31
C ASN A 13 -19.18 1.85 -0.36
N PRO A 14 -19.90 0.80 -0.80
CA PRO A 14 -19.31 -0.52 -0.92
C PRO A 14 -18.15 -0.46 -1.93
N MET A 15 -17.04 -1.15 -1.64
CA MET A 15 -15.92 -1.23 -2.59
C MET A 15 -16.25 -2.31 -3.64
N PRO A 16 -16.36 -1.94 -4.94
CA PRO A 16 -16.56 -2.93 -5.99
C PRO A 16 -15.41 -3.94 -5.97
N SER A 17 -15.77 -5.22 -6.02
CA SER A 17 -14.84 -6.33 -5.84
C SER A 17 -15.20 -7.48 -6.76
N GLN A 18 -14.19 -8.24 -7.18
CA GLN A 18 -14.41 -9.48 -7.91
C GLN A 18 -15.27 -10.47 -7.11
N ASP A 19 -16.03 -11.30 -7.83
CA ASP A 19 -16.80 -12.39 -7.25
C ASP A 19 -15.88 -13.35 -6.45
N PRO A 20 -16.27 -13.78 -5.24
CA PRO A 20 -15.45 -14.66 -4.41
C PRO A 20 -15.02 -15.97 -5.08
N LYS A 21 -15.88 -16.59 -5.91
CA LYS A 21 -15.57 -17.83 -6.61
C LYS A 21 -14.61 -17.60 -7.76
N VAL A 22 -14.68 -16.44 -8.42
CA VAL A 22 -13.74 -16.07 -9.49
C VAL A 22 -12.36 -15.71 -8.91
N ARG A 23 -12.31 -14.77 -7.97
CA ARG A 23 -11.05 -14.24 -7.41
C ARG A 23 -10.24 -15.25 -6.60
N ALA A 24 -10.85 -16.39 -6.22
CA ALA A 24 -10.16 -17.47 -5.55
C ALA A 24 -9.18 -18.20 -6.48
N HIS A 25 -9.29 -18.02 -7.80
CA HIS A 25 -8.51 -18.74 -8.81
C HIS A 25 -7.63 -17.84 -9.69
N ASN A 26 -7.45 -16.57 -9.31
CA ASN A 26 -6.56 -15.64 -10.02
C ASN A 26 -5.79 -14.75 -9.03
N PHE A 27 -4.73 -14.11 -9.52
CA PHE A 27 -3.90 -13.17 -8.76
C PHE A 27 -4.21 -11.70 -9.10
N GLU A 28 -5.29 -11.42 -9.83
CA GLU A 28 -5.71 -10.06 -10.16
C GLU A 28 -6.21 -9.33 -8.90
N GLU A 29 -6.18 -7.98 -8.93
CA GLU A 29 -6.58 -7.16 -7.81
C GLU A 29 -8.04 -7.44 -7.40
N VAL A 30 -8.27 -7.75 -6.12
CA VAL A 30 -9.61 -8.12 -5.65
C VAL A 30 -10.60 -6.95 -5.72
N THR A 31 -10.14 -5.74 -5.42
CA THR A 31 -10.96 -4.53 -5.37
C THR A 31 -10.63 -3.65 -6.56
N SER A 32 -11.63 -3.24 -7.34
CA SER A 32 -11.41 -2.46 -8.56
C SER A 32 -11.31 -0.94 -8.31
N GLY A 33 -11.53 -0.49 -7.08
CA GLY A 33 -11.55 0.95 -6.75
C GLY A 33 -12.93 1.57 -6.95
N TYR A 34 -13.05 2.85 -6.59
CA TYR A 34 -14.28 3.61 -6.77
C TYR A 34 -14.40 4.15 -8.19
N THR A 35 -15.63 4.20 -8.68
CA THR A 35 -15.97 5.06 -9.83
C THR A 35 -15.97 6.52 -9.38
N HIS A 36 -15.98 7.44 -10.34
CA HIS A 36 -16.08 8.87 -10.06
C HIS A 36 -17.30 9.22 -9.19
N GLU A 37 -18.49 8.75 -9.57
CA GLU A 37 -19.73 8.99 -8.80
C GLU A 37 -19.65 8.48 -7.36
N MET A 38 -19.06 7.29 -7.15
CA MET A 38 -18.88 6.71 -5.81
C MET A 38 -17.88 7.50 -4.96
N ALA A 39 -16.80 7.99 -5.58
CA ALA A 39 -15.81 8.80 -4.89
C ALA A 39 -16.39 10.15 -4.46
N ILE A 40 -17.15 10.80 -5.35
CA ILE A 40 -17.88 12.03 -5.03
C ILE A 40 -18.87 11.79 -3.89
N ASP A 41 -19.76 10.80 -4.01
CA ASP A 41 -20.76 10.48 -2.98
C ASP A 41 -20.12 10.17 -1.61
N GLU A 42 -19.00 9.43 -1.59
CA GLU A 42 -18.26 9.12 -0.37
C GLU A 42 -17.55 10.35 0.20
N ALA A 43 -17.00 11.23 -0.65
CA ALA A 43 -16.37 12.48 -0.24
C ALA A 43 -17.36 13.42 0.47
N PHE A 44 -18.63 13.46 0.02
CA PHE A 44 -19.70 14.20 0.70
C PHE A 44 -20.07 13.66 2.09
N ARG A 45 -19.61 12.46 2.50
CA ARG A 45 -19.78 11.97 3.88
C ARG A 45 -18.80 12.59 4.88
N CYS A 46 -17.75 13.26 4.42
CA CYS A 46 -16.86 14.02 5.28
C CYS A 46 -17.68 15.06 6.08
N LEU A 47 -17.18 15.50 7.24
CA LEU A 47 -17.88 16.51 8.04
C LEU A 47 -17.17 17.87 8.03
N ASP A 48 -16.02 17.98 7.35
CA ASP A 48 -15.11 19.12 7.47
C ASP A 48 -14.90 19.52 8.93
N CYS A 49 -14.52 18.53 9.74
CA CYS A 49 -14.33 18.71 11.17
C CYS A 49 -13.32 19.84 11.41
N PRO A 50 -13.67 20.90 12.19
CA PRO A 50 -12.72 21.96 12.52
C PRO A 50 -11.46 21.48 13.25
N LYS A 51 -11.58 20.33 13.93
CA LYS A 51 -10.47 19.59 14.56
C LYS A 51 -10.45 18.17 13.98
N PRO A 52 -9.80 17.96 12.82
CA PRO A 52 -9.92 16.71 12.09
C PRO A 52 -9.03 15.62 12.72
N ALA A 53 -9.60 14.81 13.61
CA ALA A 53 -8.89 13.73 14.30
C ALA A 53 -8.34 12.63 13.36
N CYS A 54 -8.79 12.59 12.11
CA CYS A 54 -8.23 11.72 11.08
C CYS A 54 -6.79 12.08 10.70
N VAL A 55 -6.43 13.38 10.71
CA VAL A 55 -5.09 13.88 10.36
C VAL A 55 -4.01 13.37 11.33
N PRO A 56 -4.11 13.54 12.67
CA PRO A 56 -3.16 12.91 13.60
C PRO A 56 -3.28 11.39 13.67
N GLY A 57 -4.34 10.79 13.11
CA GLY A 57 -4.44 9.34 12.94
C GLY A 57 -3.65 8.80 11.74
N CYS A 58 -3.25 9.66 10.80
CA CYS A 58 -2.36 9.32 9.71
C CYS A 58 -0.91 9.51 10.15
N PRO A 59 -0.03 8.50 10.04
CA PRO A 59 1.37 8.62 10.46
C PRO A 59 2.16 9.74 9.77
N VAL A 60 1.76 10.11 8.55
CA VAL A 60 2.40 11.18 7.76
C VAL A 60 1.55 12.46 7.70
N HIS A 61 0.50 12.56 8.52
CA HIS A 61 -0.31 13.77 8.68
C HIS A 61 -0.87 14.36 7.37
N ILE A 62 -1.34 13.52 6.44
CA ILE A 62 -2.06 13.98 5.23
C ILE A 62 -3.18 14.96 5.61
N ASP A 63 -3.31 16.07 4.87
CA ASP A 63 -4.47 16.96 4.95
C ASP A 63 -5.72 16.28 4.36
N ILE A 64 -6.30 15.38 5.16
CA ILE A 64 -7.44 14.56 4.77
C ILE A 64 -8.67 15.39 4.41
N PRO A 65 -9.11 16.38 5.23
CA PRO A 65 -10.20 17.25 4.83
C PRO A 65 -9.89 18.03 3.54
N GLY A 66 -8.65 18.51 3.37
CA GLY A 66 -8.21 19.26 2.19
C GLY A 66 -8.37 18.48 0.90
N PHE A 67 -7.79 17.29 0.78
CA PHE A 67 -7.90 16.53 -0.47
C PHE A 67 -9.35 16.05 -0.73
N ILE A 68 -10.13 15.76 0.33
CA ILE A 68 -11.54 15.39 0.19
C ILE A 68 -12.41 16.58 -0.23
N ALA A 69 -12.08 17.79 0.20
CA ALA A 69 -12.70 19.01 -0.32
C ALA A 69 -12.48 19.15 -1.82
N LYS A 70 -11.25 18.91 -2.28
CA LYS A 70 -10.92 18.91 -3.71
C LYS A 70 -11.67 17.87 -4.52
N ILE A 71 -11.88 16.66 -3.98
CA ILE A 71 -12.75 15.66 -4.63
C ILE A 71 -14.18 16.21 -4.79
N ARG A 72 -14.77 16.83 -3.76
CA ARG A 72 -16.14 17.40 -3.85
C ARG A 72 -16.26 18.55 -4.85
N GLU A 73 -15.17 19.26 -5.09
CA GLU A 73 -15.05 20.33 -6.11
C GLU A 73 -14.83 19.77 -7.52
N ASP A 74 -14.72 18.45 -7.67
CA ASP A 74 -14.29 17.77 -8.91
C ASP A 74 -12.88 18.20 -9.39
N ASP A 75 -12.04 18.66 -8.46
CA ASP A 75 -10.66 19.08 -8.68
C ASP A 75 -9.69 17.95 -8.30
N LEU A 76 -9.65 16.88 -9.11
CA LEU A 76 -8.83 15.70 -8.83
C LEU A 76 -7.34 15.98 -8.92
N LYS A 77 -6.93 16.95 -9.76
CA LYS A 77 -5.54 17.40 -9.80
C LYS A 77 -5.16 18.06 -8.47
N GLY A 78 -5.97 19.03 -8.00
CA GLY A 78 -5.74 19.68 -6.72
C GLY A 78 -5.78 18.70 -5.54
N ALA A 79 -6.66 17.69 -5.59
CA ALA A 79 -6.68 16.62 -4.59
C ALA A 79 -5.36 15.84 -4.56
N ASN A 80 -4.82 15.52 -5.74
CA ASN A 80 -3.53 14.82 -5.85
C ASN A 80 -2.36 15.70 -5.41
N ASP A 81 -2.36 16.99 -5.74
CA ASP A 81 -1.34 17.94 -5.29
C ASP A 81 -1.27 17.97 -3.74
N VAL A 82 -2.43 18.02 -3.06
CA VAL A 82 -2.49 17.95 -1.58
C VAL A 82 -1.94 16.62 -1.04
N LEU A 83 -2.21 15.48 -1.70
CA LEU A 83 -1.64 14.19 -1.29
C LEU A 83 -0.10 14.16 -1.43
N LEU A 84 0.42 14.73 -2.53
CA LEU A 84 1.85 14.76 -2.84
C LEU A 84 2.67 15.64 -1.89
N GLU A 85 2.04 16.58 -1.19
CA GLU A 85 2.69 17.36 -0.12
C GLU A 85 3.15 16.47 1.04
N ALA A 86 2.42 15.38 1.32
CA ALA A 86 2.69 14.50 2.45
C ALA A 86 3.34 13.16 2.05
N SER A 87 3.00 12.60 0.88
CA SER A 87 3.46 11.27 0.46
C SER A 87 3.49 11.10 -1.06
N SER A 88 4.57 10.51 -1.56
CA SER A 88 4.65 10.04 -2.96
C SER A 88 4.02 8.67 -3.19
N LEU A 89 3.63 7.96 -2.13
CA LEU A 89 3.18 6.56 -2.21
C LEU A 89 1.66 6.40 -2.00
N SER A 90 0.87 7.44 -2.27
CA SER A 90 -0.58 7.43 -2.03
C SER A 90 -1.32 6.31 -2.79
N SER A 91 -0.84 5.96 -3.99
CA SER A 91 -1.32 4.82 -4.80
C SER A 91 -1.16 3.47 -4.08
N ILE A 92 -0.16 3.36 -3.21
CA ILE A 92 0.14 2.18 -2.39
C ILE A 92 -0.57 2.28 -1.03
N CYS A 93 -0.40 3.40 -0.32
CA CYS A 93 -0.95 3.62 1.02
C CYS A 93 -2.48 3.46 1.07
N GLY A 94 -3.20 3.99 0.08
CA GLY A 94 -4.65 3.83 -0.03
C GLY A 94 -5.10 2.36 -0.14
N ARG A 95 -4.21 1.44 -0.57
CA ARG A 95 -4.49 0.00 -0.70
C ARG A 95 -4.09 -0.82 0.53
N VAL A 96 -2.96 -0.48 1.16
CA VAL A 96 -2.32 -1.40 2.12
C VAL A 96 -2.27 -0.88 3.55
N CYS A 97 -2.52 0.42 3.78
CA CYS A 97 -2.61 0.95 5.14
C CYS A 97 -3.74 0.24 5.91
N PRO A 98 -3.53 -0.14 7.19
CA PRO A 98 -4.60 -0.65 8.04
C PRO A 98 -5.41 0.53 8.59
N GLN A 99 -6.26 1.14 7.76
CA GLN A 99 -6.96 2.39 8.10
C GLN A 99 -7.83 2.27 9.35
N GLU A 100 -8.35 1.07 9.64
CA GLU A 100 -9.08 0.71 10.86
C GLU A 100 -8.27 0.90 12.16
N SER A 101 -6.95 0.97 12.04
CA SER A 101 -6.02 1.24 13.15
C SER A 101 -5.40 2.64 13.07
N GLN A 102 -5.67 3.40 12.01
CA GLN A 102 -5.04 4.68 11.67
C GLN A 102 -6.08 5.80 11.46
N CYS A 103 -6.07 6.46 10.29
CA CYS A 103 -6.86 7.65 10.00
C CYS A 103 -8.38 7.43 10.17
N GLU A 104 -8.89 6.27 9.73
CA GLU A 104 -10.32 5.96 9.78
C GLU A 104 -10.81 5.59 11.18
N LYS A 105 -9.96 4.99 12.03
CA LYS A 105 -10.25 4.71 13.44
C LYS A 105 -10.73 5.96 14.19
N ASN A 106 -10.13 7.11 13.87
CA ASN A 106 -10.36 8.37 14.57
C ASN A 106 -11.45 9.23 13.94
N CYS A 107 -11.97 8.85 12.77
CA CYS A 107 -12.98 9.62 12.06
C CYS A 107 -14.28 9.74 12.86
N LEU A 108 -14.81 10.97 12.99
CA LEU A 108 -16.02 11.24 13.76
C LEU A 108 -17.25 10.51 13.20
N ARG A 109 -17.36 10.35 11.88
CA ARG A 109 -18.46 9.58 11.25
C ARG A 109 -18.57 8.16 11.81
N GLY A 110 -17.44 7.51 12.04
CA GLY A 110 -17.37 6.15 12.62
C GLY A 110 -17.80 6.08 14.09
N LYS A 111 -17.92 7.22 14.77
CA LYS A 111 -18.31 7.33 16.18
C LYS A 111 -19.74 7.84 16.36
N MET A 112 -20.44 8.18 15.27
CA MET A 112 -21.81 8.68 15.34
C MET A 112 -22.81 7.52 15.48
N PRO A 113 -23.79 7.60 16.40
CA PRO A 113 -24.80 6.56 16.54
C PRO A 113 -25.78 6.57 15.37
N ILE A 114 -26.09 5.39 14.85
CA ILE A 114 -27.18 5.17 13.89
C ILE A 114 -28.47 5.07 14.70
N ARG A 115 -29.38 6.02 14.48
CA ARG A 115 -30.70 6.04 15.13
C ARG A 115 -31.77 5.61 14.14
N VAL A 116 -32.59 4.65 14.54
CA VAL A 116 -33.76 4.19 13.77
C VAL A 116 -35.01 4.36 14.61
N LYS A 117 -36.17 4.50 13.95
CA LYS A 117 -37.45 4.53 14.64
C LYS A 117 -37.84 3.10 15.01
N ASP A 118 -38.04 2.85 16.28
CA ASP A 118 -38.57 1.59 16.78
C ASP A 118 -40.03 1.45 16.38
N GLU A 119 -40.38 0.36 15.70
CA GLU A 119 -41.72 0.16 15.13
C GLU A 119 -42.79 -0.04 16.20
N ALA A 120 -42.44 -0.64 17.35
CA ALA A 120 -43.38 -0.93 18.42
C ALA A 120 -43.69 0.30 19.30
N THR A 121 -42.69 1.14 19.56
CA THR A 121 -42.79 2.27 20.49
C THR A 121 -42.82 3.63 19.80
N GLY A 122 -42.49 3.69 18.51
CA GLY A 122 -42.37 4.93 17.74
C GLY A 122 -41.19 5.82 18.14
N LYS A 123 -40.35 5.41 19.09
CA LYS A 123 -39.22 6.19 19.62
C LYS A 123 -37.95 5.94 18.81
N MET A 124 -37.03 6.91 18.81
CA MET A 124 -35.72 6.73 18.19
C MET A 124 -34.82 5.89 19.11
N VAL A 125 -34.28 4.78 18.60
CA VAL A 125 -33.36 3.89 19.31
C VAL A 125 -32.03 3.78 18.57
N VAL A 126 -30.94 3.51 19.30
CA VAL A 126 -29.60 3.32 18.71
C VAL A 126 -29.49 1.88 18.23
N LYS A 127 -29.26 1.67 16.93
CA LYS A 127 -29.06 0.34 16.33
C LYS A 127 -27.59 -0.05 16.21
N GLY A 128 -26.69 0.94 16.19
CA GLY A 128 -25.25 0.72 16.05
C GLY A 128 -24.48 2.03 15.89
N MET A 129 -23.22 1.93 15.49
CA MET A 129 -22.38 3.08 15.11
C MET A 129 -22.24 3.15 13.60
N GLY A 130 -22.08 4.35 13.07
CA GLY A 130 -21.76 4.57 11.66
C GLY A 130 -20.38 4.04 11.29
N GLU A 131 -20.11 3.96 10.00
CA GLU A 131 -18.78 3.70 9.48
C GLU A 131 -18.02 5.03 9.25
N PRO A 132 -16.69 5.03 9.39
CA PRO A 132 -15.89 6.21 9.10
C PRO A 132 -15.99 6.58 7.61
N VAL A 133 -15.53 7.78 7.24
CA VAL A 133 -15.28 8.10 5.83
C VAL A 133 -14.24 7.13 5.29
N ALA A 134 -14.41 6.62 4.07
CA ALA A 134 -13.46 5.70 3.45
C ALA A 134 -12.23 6.42 2.90
N ILE A 135 -11.43 7.01 3.79
CA ILE A 135 -10.26 7.84 3.48
C ILE A 135 -9.28 7.09 2.58
N GLY A 136 -8.94 5.84 2.90
CA GLY A 136 -7.99 5.07 2.08
C GLY A 136 -8.51 4.79 0.66
N ARG A 137 -9.83 4.62 0.51
CA ARG A 137 -10.45 4.39 -0.80
C ARG A 137 -10.47 5.66 -1.65
N LEU A 138 -10.66 6.82 -1.03
CA LEU A 138 -10.59 8.13 -1.69
C LEU A 138 -9.15 8.49 -2.07
N GLU A 139 -8.18 8.25 -1.18
CA GLU A 139 -6.75 8.41 -1.47
C GLU A 139 -6.33 7.55 -2.67
N ARG A 140 -6.71 6.27 -2.66
CA ARG A 140 -6.51 5.36 -3.79
C ARG A 140 -7.11 5.91 -5.08
N TYR A 141 -8.38 6.35 -5.03
CA TYR A 141 -9.10 6.85 -6.21
C TYR A 141 -8.37 8.05 -6.85
N VAL A 142 -7.98 9.04 -6.03
CA VAL A 142 -7.26 10.22 -6.50
C VAL A 142 -5.91 9.82 -7.11
N ALA A 143 -5.14 8.97 -6.43
CA ALA A 143 -3.83 8.55 -6.90
C ALA A 143 -3.90 7.70 -8.19
N ASP A 144 -4.88 6.79 -8.29
CA ASP A 144 -5.12 6.00 -9.51
C ASP A 144 -5.51 6.91 -10.68
N TYR A 145 -6.43 7.87 -10.46
CA TYR A 145 -6.83 8.83 -11.48
C TYR A 145 -5.65 9.69 -11.96
N ALA A 146 -4.84 10.19 -11.03
CA ALA A 146 -3.67 11.01 -11.36
C ALA A 146 -2.63 10.25 -12.19
N ARG A 147 -2.43 8.95 -11.87
CA ARG A 147 -1.53 8.06 -12.61
C ARG A 147 -2.04 7.80 -14.04
N GLU A 148 -3.31 7.42 -14.17
CA GLU A 148 -3.94 7.07 -15.45
C GLU A 148 -4.09 8.28 -16.40
N ASN A 149 -4.19 9.49 -15.86
CA ASN A 149 -4.30 10.73 -16.63
C ASN A 149 -3.00 11.53 -16.69
N HIS A 150 -1.88 10.98 -16.21
CA HIS A 150 -0.55 11.61 -16.23
C HIS A 150 -0.54 13.03 -15.64
N LEU A 151 -1.24 13.25 -14.51
CA LEU A 151 -1.41 14.57 -13.89
C LEU A 151 -0.17 15.07 -13.14
N VAL A 152 0.85 14.23 -12.99
CA VAL A 152 2.09 14.54 -12.28
C VAL A 152 3.19 14.84 -13.28
N GLU A 153 3.74 16.05 -13.24
CA GLU A 153 4.92 16.42 -13.99
C GLU A 153 6.18 16.11 -13.17
N PHE A 154 6.97 15.14 -13.63
CA PHE A 154 8.27 14.84 -13.04
C PHE A 154 9.32 15.75 -13.67
N LYS A 155 9.72 16.80 -12.95
CA LYS A 155 10.82 17.70 -13.35
C LYS A 155 12.05 17.41 -12.53
N LYS A 156 13.18 17.25 -13.21
CA LYS A 156 14.49 17.15 -12.56
C LYS A 156 14.84 18.50 -11.96
N THR A 157 14.98 18.55 -10.64
CA THR A 157 15.48 19.73 -9.92
C THR A 157 16.95 19.99 -10.32
N PRO A 158 17.37 21.26 -10.49
CA PRO A 158 18.78 21.60 -10.67
C PRO A 158 19.65 20.97 -9.57
N SER A 159 20.81 20.44 -9.96
CA SER A 159 21.69 19.79 -9.01
C SER A 159 22.23 20.79 -7.98
N ASN A 160 22.26 20.38 -6.72
CA ASN A 160 22.93 21.10 -5.64
C ASN A 160 24.43 20.72 -5.51
N GLY A 161 24.93 19.81 -6.36
CA GLY A 161 26.32 19.36 -6.37
C GLY A 161 26.65 18.22 -5.40
N HIS A 162 25.71 17.79 -4.56
CA HIS A 162 25.94 16.79 -3.51
C HIS A 162 25.37 15.42 -3.86
N LYS A 163 26.04 14.35 -3.42
CA LYS A 163 25.72 12.96 -3.78
C LYS A 163 25.31 12.12 -2.58
N VAL A 164 24.22 11.37 -2.70
CA VAL A 164 23.68 10.55 -1.59
C VAL A 164 23.38 9.12 -2.06
N ALA A 165 23.80 8.13 -1.26
CA ALA A 165 23.47 6.73 -1.46
C ALA A 165 22.29 6.30 -0.59
N VAL A 166 21.38 5.51 -1.16
CA VAL A 166 20.24 4.92 -0.48
C VAL A 166 20.35 3.41 -0.59
N VAL A 167 20.51 2.70 0.52
CA VAL A 167 20.65 1.24 0.55
C VAL A 167 19.28 0.60 0.82
N GLY A 168 18.72 -0.06 -0.19
CA GLY A 168 17.40 -0.69 -0.19
C GLY A 168 16.34 0.15 -0.89
N SER A 169 15.57 -0.49 -1.78
CA SER A 169 14.50 0.14 -2.57
C SER A 169 13.09 -0.12 -2.02
N GLY A 170 12.97 -0.40 -0.73
CA GLY A 170 11.67 -0.48 -0.06
C GLY A 170 11.00 0.91 0.06
N PRO A 171 9.77 0.98 0.62
CA PRO A 171 9.03 2.23 0.76
C PRO A 171 9.87 3.38 1.36
N SER A 172 10.62 3.09 2.42
CA SER A 172 11.49 4.09 3.08
C SER A 172 12.60 4.62 2.16
N GLY A 173 13.23 3.73 1.38
CA GLY A 173 14.29 4.12 0.45
C GLY A 173 13.76 4.92 -0.74
N LEU A 174 12.62 4.50 -1.31
CA LEU A 174 11.97 5.21 -2.41
C LEU A 174 11.50 6.60 -1.99
N THR A 175 10.89 6.74 -0.82
CA THR A 175 10.49 8.06 -0.28
C THR A 175 11.71 8.93 -0.01
N CYS A 176 12.74 8.40 0.67
CA CYS A 176 13.98 9.14 0.93
C CYS A 176 14.63 9.63 -0.36
N ALA A 177 14.73 8.77 -1.37
CA ALA A 177 15.31 9.11 -2.66
C ALA A 177 14.49 10.19 -3.40
N GLY A 178 13.15 10.08 -3.38
CA GLY A 178 12.26 11.07 -3.99
C GLY A 178 12.40 12.45 -3.36
N ASP A 179 12.43 12.53 -2.02
CA ASP A 179 12.55 13.80 -1.32
C ASP A 179 13.94 14.43 -1.50
N LEU A 180 15.01 13.64 -1.45
CA LEU A 180 16.35 14.11 -1.77
C LEU A 180 16.48 14.60 -3.22
N ALA A 181 15.86 13.90 -4.19
CA ALA A 181 15.85 14.33 -5.58
C ALA A 181 15.13 15.68 -5.76
N LYS A 182 14.00 15.91 -5.06
CA LYS A 182 13.31 17.21 -5.05
C LYS A 182 14.19 18.35 -4.53
N LEU A 183 15.12 18.05 -3.61
CA LEU A 183 16.09 18.99 -3.05
C LEU A 183 17.36 19.16 -3.92
N GLY A 184 17.46 18.48 -5.06
CA GLY A 184 18.55 18.62 -6.04
C GLY A 184 19.76 17.72 -5.79
N TYR A 185 19.70 16.75 -4.88
CA TYR A 185 20.79 15.80 -4.65
C TYR A 185 20.91 14.79 -5.81
N ASP A 186 22.14 14.36 -6.13
CA ASP A 186 22.38 13.21 -7.01
C ASP A 186 22.23 11.91 -6.20
N VAL A 187 21.05 11.29 -6.30
CA VAL A 187 20.69 10.12 -5.50
C VAL A 187 20.87 8.84 -6.28
N THR A 188 21.56 7.87 -5.68
CA THR A 188 21.60 6.48 -6.18
C THR A 188 21.05 5.52 -5.15
N VAL A 189 20.02 4.76 -5.55
CA VAL A 189 19.42 3.67 -4.77
C VAL A 189 20.11 2.36 -5.16
N PHE A 190 20.62 1.62 -4.17
CA PHE A 190 21.23 0.31 -4.33
C PHE A 190 20.26 -0.75 -3.79
N GLU A 191 19.86 -1.69 -4.64
CA GLU A 191 18.90 -2.75 -4.33
C GLU A 191 19.52 -4.12 -4.54
N ALA A 192 19.41 -5.00 -3.54
CA ALA A 192 19.97 -6.34 -3.55
C ALA A 192 19.28 -7.26 -4.59
N LEU A 193 17.98 -7.11 -4.78
CA LEU A 193 17.20 -7.92 -5.73
C LEU A 193 17.27 -7.36 -7.15
N HIS A 194 16.84 -8.17 -8.12
CA HIS A 194 16.76 -7.79 -9.54
C HIS A 194 15.59 -6.84 -9.86
N VAL A 195 14.69 -6.60 -8.90
CA VAL A 195 13.53 -5.70 -9.03
C VAL A 195 13.44 -4.80 -7.80
N ALA A 196 13.21 -3.50 -8.02
CA ALA A 196 13.02 -2.53 -6.96
C ALA A 196 11.63 -2.61 -6.28
N GLY A 197 11.49 -2.01 -5.10
CA GLY A 197 10.21 -1.90 -4.36
C GLY A 197 10.17 -2.70 -3.04
N GLY A 198 11.19 -3.53 -2.77
CA GLY A 198 11.26 -4.33 -1.54
C GLY A 198 10.00 -5.17 -1.31
N VAL A 199 9.41 -5.07 -0.11
CA VAL A 199 8.20 -5.83 0.27
C VAL A 199 7.01 -5.54 -0.64
N LEU A 200 6.96 -4.36 -1.28
CA LEU A 200 5.92 -4.03 -2.25
C LEU A 200 6.01 -4.92 -3.49
N SER A 201 7.19 -5.46 -3.80
CA SER A 201 7.47 -6.30 -4.97
C SER A 201 7.50 -7.78 -4.63
N TYR A 202 8.22 -8.22 -3.59
CA TYR A 202 8.32 -9.65 -3.25
C TYR A 202 7.31 -10.13 -2.18
N GLY A 203 6.75 -9.23 -1.37
CA GLY A 203 5.97 -9.60 -0.19
C GLY A 203 4.45 -9.54 -0.40
N ILE A 204 3.92 -8.34 -0.67
CA ILE A 204 2.47 -8.11 -0.78
C ILE A 204 1.97 -8.67 -2.12
N PRO A 205 1.00 -9.58 -2.18
CA PRO A 205 0.60 -10.18 -3.46
C PRO A 205 -0.11 -9.22 -4.42
N GLU A 206 -0.06 -9.56 -5.71
CA GLU A 206 -0.69 -8.83 -6.83
C GLU A 206 -2.19 -8.55 -6.59
N PHE A 207 -2.88 -9.51 -5.97
CA PHE A 207 -4.31 -9.40 -5.67
C PHE A 207 -4.66 -8.34 -4.59
N ARG A 208 -3.65 -7.72 -3.96
CA ARG A 208 -3.76 -6.59 -3.02
C ARG A 208 -3.07 -5.34 -3.56
N LEU A 209 -1.90 -5.51 -4.15
CA LEU A 209 -1.07 -4.43 -4.67
C LEU A 209 -0.53 -4.81 -6.04
N PRO A 210 -1.14 -4.30 -7.13
CA PRO A 210 -0.64 -4.53 -8.47
C PRO A 210 0.80 -4.02 -8.62
N LYS A 211 1.67 -4.86 -9.17
CA LYS A 211 3.11 -4.59 -9.28
C LYS A 211 3.44 -3.52 -10.28
N GLN A 212 2.55 -3.35 -11.26
CA GLN A 212 2.62 -2.26 -12.22
C GLN A 212 2.65 -0.89 -11.52
N ILE A 213 1.90 -0.73 -10.41
CA ILE A 213 1.90 0.51 -9.62
C ILE A 213 3.28 0.75 -9.02
N VAL A 214 3.87 -0.26 -8.39
CA VAL A 214 5.20 -0.16 -7.77
C VAL A 214 6.27 0.15 -8.82
N LYS A 215 6.17 -0.47 -9.99
CA LYS A 215 7.07 -0.22 -11.13
C LYS A 215 6.98 1.24 -11.58
N GLU A 216 5.76 1.74 -11.78
CA GLU A 216 5.54 3.14 -12.20
C GLU A 216 6.07 4.14 -11.16
N GLU A 217 5.92 3.88 -9.86
CA GLU A 217 6.53 4.73 -8.82
C GLU A 217 8.06 4.75 -8.92
N CYS A 218 8.70 3.61 -9.23
CA CYS A 218 10.14 3.57 -9.44
C CYS A 218 10.55 4.33 -10.71
N GLU A 219 9.83 4.12 -11.82
CA GLU A 219 10.06 4.85 -13.08
C GLU A 219 9.87 6.36 -12.91
N ASN A 220 8.94 6.78 -12.06
CA ASN A 220 8.72 8.19 -11.72
C ASN A 220 9.91 8.81 -10.97
N LEU A 221 10.53 8.06 -10.06
CA LEU A 221 11.78 8.49 -9.41
C LEU A 221 12.93 8.60 -10.41
N GLU A 222 13.03 7.67 -11.36
CA GLU A 222 14.03 7.74 -12.44
C GLU A 222 13.83 8.97 -13.33
N LYS A 223 12.58 9.33 -13.65
CA LYS A 223 12.26 10.59 -14.37
C LYS A 223 12.67 11.83 -13.56
N MET A 224 12.66 11.77 -12.24
CA MET A 224 13.19 12.84 -11.37
C MET A 224 14.73 12.86 -11.31
N GLY A 225 15.41 11.88 -11.91
CA GLY A 225 16.86 11.78 -11.97
C GLY A 225 17.49 10.86 -10.93
N VAL A 226 16.69 10.13 -10.14
CA VAL A 226 17.19 9.09 -9.22
C VAL A 226 17.75 7.93 -10.04
N LYS A 227 18.91 7.40 -9.66
CA LYS A 227 19.49 6.20 -10.28
C LYS A 227 19.15 4.99 -9.43
N ILE A 228 18.52 3.96 -9.99
CA ILE A 228 18.24 2.72 -9.27
C ILE A 228 19.15 1.62 -9.81
N ARG A 229 20.02 1.07 -8.96
CA ARG A 229 20.92 -0.04 -9.28
C ARG A 229 20.46 -1.31 -8.57
N THR A 230 19.93 -2.25 -9.34
CA THR A 230 19.51 -3.57 -8.86
C THR A 230 20.66 -4.57 -8.88
N ASN A 231 20.49 -5.70 -8.19
CA ASN A 231 21.51 -6.73 -7.99
C ASN A 231 22.76 -6.24 -7.24
N GLU A 232 22.63 -5.19 -6.43
CA GLU A 232 23.70 -4.56 -5.66
C GLU A 232 23.57 -4.89 -4.17
N VAL A 233 24.20 -5.98 -3.74
CA VAL A 233 24.18 -6.39 -2.33
C VAL A 233 25.26 -5.63 -1.54
N ILE A 234 24.86 -4.49 -0.95
CA ILE A 234 25.74 -3.73 -0.06
C ILE A 234 26.11 -4.57 1.18
N GLY A 235 27.40 -4.59 1.51
CA GLY A 235 28.05 -5.51 2.45
C GLY A 235 28.65 -6.76 1.79
N LYS A 236 28.45 -6.96 0.47
CA LYS A 236 29.07 -8.04 -0.31
C LYS A 236 29.76 -7.53 -1.58
N ILE A 237 29.08 -6.69 -2.35
CA ILE A 237 29.62 -6.10 -3.58
C ILE A 237 30.39 -4.82 -3.25
N HIS A 238 29.77 -3.95 -2.46
CA HIS A 238 30.40 -2.75 -1.91
C HIS A 238 30.08 -2.63 -0.42
N SER A 239 31.03 -2.19 0.39
CA SER A 239 30.84 -1.76 1.77
C SER A 239 30.34 -0.31 1.83
N ILE A 240 29.89 0.12 3.02
CA ILE A 240 29.51 1.54 3.22
C ILE A 240 30.73 2.44 3.05
N ASP A 241 31.90 2.02 3.53
CA ASP A 241 33.13 2.81 3.41
C ASP A 241 33.53 3.01 1.94
N GLU A 242 33.42 1.97 1.11
CA GLU A 242 33.66 2.08 -0.34
C GLU A 242 32.64 3.01 -1.03
N LEU A 243 31.39 3.05 -0.57
CA LEU A 243 30.44 4.06 -1.07
C LEU A 243 30.89 5.48 -0.68
N MET A 244 31.37 5.69 0.55
CA MET A 244 31.89 7.01 0.93
C MET A 244 33.11 7.40 0.09
N ASP A 245 34.01 6.46 -0.17
CA ASP A 245 35.19 6.64 -1.02
C ASP A 245 34.83 6.95 -2.50
N ASP A 246 33.70 6.40 -2.99
CA ASP A 246 33.10 6.70 -4.30
C ASP A 246 32.44 8.09 -4.39
N GLY A 247 32.66 8.94 -3.38
CA GLY A 247 32.22 10.32 -3.34
C GLY A 247 30.76 10.52 -2.94
N TYR A 248 30.12 9.53 -2.32
CA TYR A 248 28.85 9.74 -1.63
C TYR A 248 29.11 10.43 -0.28
N GLU A 249 28.37 11.49 0.03
CA GLU A 249 28.57 12.28 1.26
C GLU A 249 27.68 11.81 2.41
N ALA A 250 26.64 11.05 2.09
CA ALA A 250 25.73 10.46 3.05
C ALA A 250 25.18 9.12 2.53
N VAL A 251 24.87 8.23 3.47
CA VAL A 251 24.25 6.92 3.20
C VAL A 251 23.02 6.75 4.07
N PHE A 252 21.86 6.57 3.45
CA PHE A 252 20.64 6.15 4.13
C PHE A 252 20.49 4.64 4.04
N VAL A 253 20.30 3.95 5.17
CA VAL A 253 20.14 2.48 5.22
C VAL A 253 18.67 2.13 5.48
N GLY A 254 17.99 1.67 4.44
CA GLY A 254 16.58 1.26 4.43
C GLY A 254 16.40 -0.21 4.03
N SER A 255 17.27 -1.11 4.50
CA SER A 255 17.28 -2.54 4.12
C SER A 255 16.12 -3.37 4.70
N GLY A 256 15.36 -2.82 5.65
CA GLY A 256 14.20 -3.46 6.25
C GLY A 256 14.54 -4.68 7.13
N ALA A 257 13.53 -5.51 7.40
CA ALA A 257 13.63 -6.69 8.25
C ALA A 257 13.25 -7.97 7.47
N GLY A 258 14.06 -8.31 6.46
CA GLY A 258 13.76 -9.39 5.50
C GLY A 258 14.17 -10.81 5.93
N LEU A 259 14.88 -10.99 7.04
CA LEU A 259 15.34 -12.31 7.49
C LEU A 259 14.18 -13.09 8.15
N PRO A 260 13.82 -14.29 7.67
CA PRO A 260 12.75 -15.09 8.27
C PRO A 260 13.16 -15.62 9.66
N ARG A 261 12.16 -15.89 10.50
CA ARG A 261 12.33 -16.57 11.79
C ARG A 261 11.63 -17.92 11.76
N PHE A 262 12.36 -18.97 12.11
CA PHE A 262 11.82 -20.31 12.34
C PHE A 262 11.60 -20.53 13.85
N MET A 263 10.68 -21.42 14.22
CA MET A 263 10.27 -21.67 15.60
C MET A 263 11.26 -22.58 16.37
N GLY A 264 12.12 -23.32 15.68
CA GLY A 264 13.04 -24.29 16.27
C GLY A 264 12.37 -25.59 16.70
N ILE A 265 11.29 -26.01 16.02
CA ILE A 265 10.51 -27.20 16.38
C ILE A 265 10.91 -28.42 15.52
N PRO A 266 10.73 -29.66 16.04
CA PRO A 266 11.01 -30.86 15.26
C PRO A 266 10.24 -30.89 13.93
N GLY A 267 10.93 -31.16 12.83
CA GLY A 267 10.33 -31.29 11.50
C GLY A 267 10.31 -30.01 10.65
N GLU A 268 10.87 -28.88 11.10
CA GLU A 268 10.91 -27.64 10.30
C GLU A 268 11.71 -27.72 9.00
N ASN A 269 12.58 -28.73 8.86
CA ASN A 269 13.38 -28.97 7.65
C ASN A 269 12.76 -30.03 6.72
N LEU A 270 11.52 -30.46 6.96
CA LEU A 270 10.83 -31.41 6.09
C LEU A 270 10.40 -30.77 4.77
N ASN A 271 10.34 -31.57 3.71
CA ASN A 271 9.82 -31.12 2.42
C ASN A 271 8.38 -30.59 2.56
N GLY A 272 8.14 -29.41 1.98
CA GLY A 272 6.85 -28.71 2.07
C GLY A 272 6.75 -27.71 3.23
N VAL A 273 7.73 -27.68 4.14
CA VAL A 273 7.86 -26.60 5.12
C VAL A 273 8.65 -25.45 4.49
N LEU A 274 8.03 -24.28 4.40
CA LEU A 274 8.61 -23.09 3.79
C LEU A 274 8.46 -21.91 4.73
N SER A 275 9.44 -21.00 4.72
CA SER A 275 9.21 -19.68 5.28
C SER A 275 8.18 -18.92 4.42
N ALA A 276 7.36 -18.07 5.03
CA ALA A 276 6.46 -17.22 4.26
C ALA A 276 7.23 -16.31 3.30
N ASN A 277 8.44 -15.87 3.68
CA ASN A 277 9.33 -15.08 2.83
C ASN A 277 9.71 -15.84 1.56
N GLU A 278 10.09 -17.11 1.66
CA GLU A 278 10.40 -17.94 0.49
C GLU A 278 9.14 -18.15 -0.38
N PHE A 279 8.04 -18.59 0.23
CA PHE A 279 6.81 -18.89 -0.49
C PHE A 279 6.26 -17.67 -1.25
N LEU A 280 6.19 -16.52 -0.58
CA LEU A 280 5.72 -15.28 -1.19
C LEU A 280 6.73 -14.72 -2.20
N THR A 281 8.04 -14.87 -1.99
CA THR A 281 9.03 -14.47 -3.01
C THR A 281 8.86 -15.28 -4.28
N ARG A 282 8.72 -16.62 -4.19
CA ARG A 282 8.45 -17.48 -5.36
C ARG A 282 7.19 -17.05 -6.10
N ILE A 283 6.12 -16.76 -5.38
CA ILE A 283 4.84 -16.38 -5.98
C ILE A 283 4.90 -14.97 -6.58
N ASN A 284 5.34 -13.98 -5.81
CA ASN A 284 5.16 -12.57 -6.16
C ASN A 284 6.27 -12.05 -7.06
N LEU A 285 7.53 -12.37 -6.73
CA LEU A 285 8.70 -11.91 -7.47
C LEU A 285 8.97 -12.83 -8.66
N MET A 286 9.02 -14.15 -8.41
CA MET A 286 9.34 -15.13 -9.45
C MET A 286 8.13 -15.59 -10.26
N LYS A 287 6.93 -15.11 -9.94
CA LYS A 287 5.68 -15.40 -10.67
C LYS A 287 5.38 -16.91 -10.81
N ALA A 288 5.71 -17.68 -9.78
CA ALA A 288 5.57 -19.15 -9.77
C ALA A 288 4.11 -19.66 -9.86
N TYR A 289 3.12 -18.77 -9.89
CA TYR A 289 1.71 -19.11 -10.09
C TYR A 289 1.27 -19.14 -11.57
N LYS A 290 2.15 -18.75 -12.50
CA LYS A 290 1.87 -18.84 -13.95
C LYS A 290 1.88 -20.30 -14.42
N GLU A 291 1.34 -20.54 -15.62
CA GLU A 291 1.17 -21.90 -16.17
C GLU A 291 2.49 -22.64 -16.41
N ASP A 292 3.54 -21.93 -16.86
CA ASP A 292 4.88 -22.49 -17.09
C ASP A 292 5.95 -21.58 -16.45
N PRO A 293 6.14 -21.65 -15.11
CA PRO A 293 7.08 -20.78 -14.42
C PRO A 293 8.48 -21.41 -14.37
N GLU A 294 9.51 -20.61 -14.65
CA GLU A 294 10.91 -21.06 -14.48
C GLU A 294 11.23 -21.43 -13.02
N THR A 295 10.59 -20.74 -12.06
CA THR A 295 10.72 -21.04 -10.63
C THR A 295 9.53 -21.87 -10.15
N PRO A 296 9.74 -23.10 -9.66
CA PRO A 296 8.65 -23.92 -9.13
C PRO A 296 8.20 -23.43 -7.74
N VAL A 297 6.95 -23.75 -7.40
CA VAL A 297 6.37 -23.57 -6.06
C VAL A 297 5.65 -24.86 -5.63
N VAL A 298 5.58 -25.09 -4.32
CA VAL A 298 4.90 -26.27 -3.76
C VAL A 298 3.38 -26.10 -3.87
N HIS A 299 2.71 -27.10 -4.44
CA HIS A 299 1.25 -27.20 -4.48
C HIS A 299 0.75 -28.18 -3.41
N GLY A 300 0.24 -27.65 -2.31
CA GLY A 300 -0.35 -28.44 -1.23
C GLY A 300 -1.87 -28.50 -1.31
N LYS A 301 -2.47 -29.69 -1.18
CA LYS A 301 -3.93 -29.84 -1.06
C LYS A 301 -4.47 -29.28 0.27
N HIS A 302 -3.70 -29.48 1.34
CA HIS A 302 -4.00 -28.98 2.68
C HIS A 302 -2.80 -28.18 3.16
N VAL A 303 -3.01 -26.88 3.40
CA VAL A 303 -1.94 -25.94 3.73
C VAL A 303 -2.18 -25.38 5.11
N ALA A 304 -1.19 -25.50 6.00
CA ALA A 304 -1.18 -24.88 7.31
C ALA A 304 -0.26 -23.65 7.27
N VAL A 305 -0.78 -22.49 7.66
CA VAL A 305 -0.04 -21.24 7.79
C VAL A 305 0.04 -20.87 9.26
N ILE A 306 1.26 -20.76 9.78
CA ILE A 306 1.52 -20.45 11.19
C ILE A 306 1.66 -18.92 11.33
N GLY A 307 0.74 -18.30 12.07
CA GLY A 307 0.70 -16.85 12.31
C GLY A 307 -0.66 -16.21 12.04
N GLY A 308 -0.82 -14.94 12.44
CA GLY A 308 -2.09 -14.21 12.33
C GLY A 308 -1.97 -12.80 11.72
N GLY A 309 -0.80 -12.46 11.20
CA GLY A 309 -0.56 -11.15 10.56
C GLY A 309 -0.87 -11.14 9.06
N ASN A 310 -0.66 -9.99 8.42
CA ASN A 310 -0.83 -9.82 6.97
C ASN A 310 -0.06 -10.87 6.15
N VAL A 311 1.18 -11.18 6.53
CA VAL A 311 2.00 -12.20 5.87
C VAL A 311 1.32 -13.58 5.88
N ALA A 312 0.68 -13.95 7.00
CA ALA A 312 -0.04 -15.22 7.09
C ALA A 312 -1.31 -15.22 6.20
N MET A 313 -2.05 -14.11 6.18
CA MET A 313 -3.22 -13.97 5.31
C MET A 313 -2.83 -14.02 3.83
N ASP A 314 -1.74 -13.36 3.46
CA ASP A 314 -1.24 -13.31 2.09
C ASP A 314 -0.76 -14.70 1.64
N ALA A 315 -0.02 -15.41 2.49
CA ALA A 315 0.41 -16.79 2.22
C ALA A 315 -0.80 -17.73 2.05
N ALA A 316 -1.77 -17.70 2.96
CA ALA A 316 -2.96 -18.55 2.89
C ALA A 316 -3.81 -18.28 1.65
N ARG A 317 -4.03 -17.00 1.31
CA ARG A 317 -4.79 -16.59 0.12
C ARG A 317 -4.07 -16.94 -1.18
N SER A 318 -2.74 -16.91 -1.18
CA SER A 318 -1.92 -17.32 -2.32
C SER A 318 -1.95 -18.84 -2.49
N ALA A 319 -1.86 -19.60 -1.41
CA ALA A 319 -2.01 -21.06 -1.45
C ALA A 319 -3.38 -21.50 -1.98
N LEU A 320 -4.47 -20.84 -1.56
CA LEU A 320 -5.80 -21.08 -2.12
C LEU A 320 -5.84 -20.88 -3.64
N ARG A 321 -5.21 -19.82 -4.15
CA ARG A 321 -5.12 -19.51 -5.59
C ARG A 321 -4.28 -20.50 -6.38
N LEU A 322 -3.33 -21.15 -5.74
CA LEU A 322 -2.54 -22.24 -6.32
C LEU A 322 -3.28 -23.59 -6.32
N GLY A 323 -4.53 -23.63 -5.88
CA GLY A 323 -5.38 -24.82 -5.92
C GLY A 323 -5.45 -25.62 -4.62
N ALA A 324 -5.07 -25.03 -3.47
CA ALA A 324 -5.27 -25.70 -2.19
C ALA A 324 -6.76 -25.89 -1.90
N GLU A 325 -7.16 -27.11 -1.52
CA GLU A 325 -8.55 -27.44 -1.17
C GLU A 325 -8.92 -26.88 0.21
N LYS A 326 -7.96 -26.84 1.14
CA LYS A 326 -8.13 -26.29 2.49
C LYS A 326 -6.89 -25.54 2.96
N GLY A 327 -7.10 -24.33 3.47
CA GLY A 327 -6.09 -23.52 4.16
C GLY A 327 -6.44 -23.36 5.63
N TYR A 328 -5.47 -23.61 6.51
CA TYR A 328 -5.60 -23.45 7.96
C TYR A 328 -4.73 -22.27 8.41
N ILE A 329 -5.33 -21.34 9.14
CA ILE A 329 -4.58 -20.32 9.89
C ILE A 329 -4.41 -20.84 11.31
N ILE A 330 -3.17 -21.04 11.73
CA ILE A 330 -2.85 -21.51 13.08
C ILE A 330 -2.23 -20.33 13.83
N TYR A 331 -3.02 -19.73 14.72
CA TYR A 331 -2.62 -18.59 15.53
C TYR A 331 -2.70 -18.95 17.02
N ARG A 332 -1.73 -18.46 17.79
CA ARG A 332 -1.58 -18.72 19.22
C ARG A 332 -2.62 -17.99 20.07
#